data_AF-A0A146G732-F1
#
_entry.id   AF-A0A146G732-F1
#
_cell.length_a   1.000
_cell.length_b   1.000
_cell.length_c   1.000
_cell.angle_alpha   90.00
_cell.angle_beta   90.00
_cell.angle_gamma   90.00
#
_symmetry.space_group_name_H-M   'P 1'
#
loop_
_entity.id
_entity.type
_entity.pdbx_description
1 polymer ?
#
loop_
_entity_poly.entity_id
_entity_poly.type
_entity_poly.pdbx_seq_one_letter_code
_entity_poly.pdbx_strand_id
1 'polypeptide(L)'
;MKRLLPVVAVFLAVTASAWAQDVSAQKAVYDSIEKNLGSYKKVKAKGPDGAALTGWIDTDDVPVKILAKLPGESDEFFTGPDGKLAFVYREWTKDGAKVEERFYMDAEGIVKWLSTEKNAPVMHGEDYREMWYALIKSCVEYSKVLAPEEPAKVMEIREQTTEVKSGATRFTEGKFLRIDEGDYFHWVMKDNATGEEATYFILKPDASVEAVVSDPEKFVGKKCRVTWKESTERIPEAGQKMDVQQILSVDWAK
;
A
#
# COMPACT_ATOMS: atom_id res chain seq x y z
N MET A 1 -1.71 -38.53 57.33
CA MET A 1 -2.77 -38.21 56.35
C MET A 1 -2.71 -36.72 56.05
N LYS A 2 -2.09 -36.31 54.93
CA LYS A 2 -1.99 -34.89 54.53
C LYS A 2 -3.22 -34.56 53.68
N ARG A 3 -4.07 -33.64 54.15
CA ARG A 3 -5.22 -33.12 53.40
C ARG A 3 -4.72 -32.03 52.44
N LEU A 4 -4.87 -32.26 51.14
CA LEU A 4 -4.66 -31.26 50.09
C LEU A 4 -5.84 -30.27 50.07
N LEU A 5 -5.52 -28.97 50.09
CA LEU A 5 -6.45 -27.89 49.75
C LEU A 5 -6.69 -27.88 48.24
N PRO A 6 -7.93 -27.64 47.75
CA PRO A 6 -8.17 -27.42 46.34
C PRO A 6 -7.80 -25.97 45.99
N VAL A 7 -6.78 -25.81 45.15
CA VAL A 7 -6.53 -24.53 44.48
C VAL A 7 -7.59 -24.38 43.39
N VAL A 8 -8.54 -23.49 43.63
CA VAL A 8 -9.49 -23.04 42.59
C VAL A 8 -8.67 -22.20 41.61
N ALA A 9 -8.31 -22.80 40.48
CA ALA A 9 -7.76 -22.07 39.35
C ALA A 9 -8.88 -21.20 38.75
N VAL A 10 -8.83 -19.91 39.05
CA VAL A 10 -9.63 -18.91 38.34
C VAL A 10 -9.06 -18.83 36.93
N PHE A 11 -9.71 -19.53 35.99
CA PHE A 11 -9.54 -19.26 34.56
C PHE A 11 -10.10 -17.87 34.28
N LEU A 12 -9.25 -16.85 34.36
CA LEU A 12 -9.49 -15.58 33.67
C LEU A 12 -9.43 -15.88 32.17
N ALA A 13 -10.57 -16.28 31.61
CA ALA A 13 -10.80 -16.19 30.19
C ALA A 13 -10.79 -14.70 29.84
N VAL A 14 -9.63 -14.19 29.44
CA VAL A 14 -9.54 -12.93 28.73
C VAL A 14 -10.18 -13.19 27.37
N THR A 15 -11.49 -13.02 27.29
CA THR A 15 -12.19 -12.90 26.01
C THR A 15 -11.72 -11.59 25.41
N ALA A 16 -10.59 -11.63 24.70
CA ALA A 16 -10.27 -10.58 23.74
C ALA A 16 -11.49 -10.50 22.82
N SER A 17 -12.15 -9.34 22.82
CA SER A 17 -13.25 -9.07 21.92
C SER A 17 -12.69 -9.19 20.51
N ALA A 18 -12.86 -10.37 19.89
CA ALA A 18 -12.64 -10.56 18.48
C ALA A 18 -13.76 -9.77 17.79
N TRP A 19 -13.54 -8.47 17.62
CA TRP A 19 -14.15 -7.74 16.53
C TRP A 19 -13.77 -8.55 15.29
N ALA A 20 -14.71 -9.32 14.76
CA ALA A 20 -14.51 -9.96 13.48
C ALA A 20 -14.35 -8.81 12.48
N GLN A 21 -13.10 -8.40 12.22
CA GLN A 21 -12.82 -7.42 11.17
C GLN A 21 -13.45 -7.96 9.90
N ASP A 22 -14.38 -7.18 9.37
CA ASP A 22 -15.12 -7.52 8.17
C ASP A 22 -14.14 -7.54 7.00
N VAL A 23 -13.95 -8.73 6.43
CA VAL A 23 -13.07 -8.97 5.27
C VAL A 23 -13.87 -9.51 4.08
N SER A 24 -15.19 -9.28 4.09
CA SER A 24 -16.11 -9.78 3.07
C SER A 24 -15.79 -9.22 1.67
N ALA A 25 -15.36 -7.96 1.57
CA ALA A 25 -14.95 -7.33 0.32
C ALA A 25 -13.72 -8.01 -0.29
N GLN A 26 -12.66 -8.23 0.49
CA GLN A 26 -11.43 -8.89 0.02
C GLN A 26 -11.69 -10.35 -0.36
N LYS A 27 -12.53 -11.05 0.41
CA LYS A 27 -12.95 -12.41 0.07
C LYS A 27 -13.74 -12.46 -1.23
N ALA A 28 -14.63 -11.49 -1.47
CA ALA A 28 -15.38 -11.41 -2.72
C ALA A 28 -14.47 -11.19 -3.93
N VAL A 29 -13.40 -10.38 -3.80
CA VAL A 29 -12.38 -10.22 -4.85
C VAL A 29 -11.70 -11.56 -5.14
N TYR A 30 -11.17 -12.21 -4.11
CA TYR A 30 -10.54 -13.53 -4.21
C TYR A 30 -11.46 -14.57 -4.88
N ASP A 31 -12.67 -14.75 -4.35
CA ASP A 31 -13.64 -15.75 -4.84
C ASP A 31 -14.06 -15.47 -6.29
N SER A 32 -14.24 -14.19 -6.64
CA SER A 32 -14.59 -13.79 -8.00
C SER A 32 -13.47 -14.11 -8.99
N ILE A 33 -12.22 -13.79 -8.66
CA ILE A 33 -11.06 -14.05 -9.52
C ILE A 33 -10.86 -15.56 -9.70
N GLU A 34 -10.91 -16.34 -8.62
CA GLU A 34 -10.77 -17.80 -8.65
C GLU A 34 -11.83 -18.46 -9.54
N LYS A 35 -13.10 -18.02 -9.42
CA LYS A 35 -14.19 -18.53 -10.24
C LYS A 35 -14.01 -18.23 -11.74
N ASN A 36 -13.35 -17.12 -12.06
CA ASN A 36 -13.19 -16.62 -13.43
C ASN A 36 -11.77 -16.86 -14.00
N LEU A 37 -10.91 -17.67 -13.37
CA LEU A 37 -9.54 -17.89 -13.86
C LEU A 37 -9.45 -18.32 -15.33
N GLY A 38 -10.45 -19.05 -15.82
CA GLY A 38 -10.51 -19.50 -17.21
C GLY A 38 -10.78 -18.40 -18.24
N SER A 39 -11.30 -17.23 -17.84
CA SER A 39 -11.54 -16.10 -18.73
C SER A 39 -10.35 -15.15 -18.86
N TYR A 40 -9.35 -15.25 -17.97
CA TYR A 40 -8.18 -14.38 -17.98
C TYR A 40 -7.06 -14.92 -18.88
N LYS A 41 -6.32 -14.01 -19.51
CA LYS A 41 -5.13 -14.34 -20.28
C LYS A 41 -4.02 -14.76 -19.32
N LYS A 42 -3.54 -16.00 -19.44
CA LYS A 42 -2.48 -16.53 -18.59
C LYS A 42 -1.10 -16.25 -19.17
N VAL A 43 -0.24 -15.60 -18.41
CA VAL A 43 1.14 -15.22 -18.81
C VAL A 43 2.14 -15.83 -17.82
N LYS A 44 3.35 -16.14 -18.28
CA LYS A 44 4.46 -16.61 -17.43
C LYS A 44 5.69 -15.73 -17.66
N ALA A 45 6.43 -15.49 -16.59
CA ALA A 45 7.68 -14.75 -16.64
C ALA A 45 8.62 -15.16 -15.51
N LYS A 46 9.80 -14.54 -15.46
CA LYS A 46 10.75 -14.69 -14.34
C LYS A 46 10.87 -13.34 -13.63
N GLY A 47 10.64 -13.35 -12.32
CA GLY A 47 10.74 -12.16 -11.47
C GLY A 47 12.18 -11.68 -11.28
N PRO A 48 12.36 -10.43 -10.83
CA PRO A 48 13.68 -9.84 -10.61
C PRO A 48 14.47 -10.55 -9.49
N ASP A 49 13.77 -11.16 -8.55
CA ASP A 49 14.26 -12.02 -7.47
C ASP A 49 14.50 -13.48 -7.89
N GLY A 50 14.24 -13.81 -9.16
CA GLY A 50 14.32 -15.16 -9.68
C GLY A 50 13.06 -16.00 -9.50
N ALA A 51 11.98 -15.44 -8.95
CA ALA A 51 10.71 -16.14 -8.81
C ALA A 51 10.15 -16.58 -10.16
N ALA A 52 9.57 -17.78 -10.23
CA ALA A 52 8.78 -18.19 -11.38
C ALA A 52 7.39 -17.55 -11.27
N LEU A 53 7.09 -16.61 -12.16
CA LEU A 53 5.85 -15.84 -12.14
C LEU A 53 4.82 -16.46 -13.09
N THR A 54 3.57 -16.52 -12.63
CA THR A 54 2.39 -16.78 -13.46
C THR A 54 1.36 -15.69 -13.19
N GLY A 55 1.00 -14.92 -14.21
CA GLY A 55 -0.02 -13.88 -14.15
C GLY A 55 -1.31 -14.32 -14.83
N TRP A 56 -2.44 -13.86 -14.31
CA TRP A 56 -3.74 -13.88 -14.97
C TRP A 56 -4.14 -12.43 -15.23
N ILE A 57 -4.22 -12.10 -16.51
CA ILE A 57 -4.40 -10.74 -17.01
C ILE A 57 -5.84 -10.60 -17.48
N ASP A 58 -6.51 -9.53 -17.07
CA ASP A 58 -7.85 -9.20 -17.52
C ASP A 58 -7.88 -8.58 -18.92
N THR A 59 -9.04 -8.09 -19.33
CA THR A 59 -9.26 -7.48 -20.65
C THR A 59 -8.61 -6.11 -20.80
N ASP A 60 -8.22 -5.48 -19.69
CA ASP A 60 -7.59 -4.15 -19.66
C ASP A 60 -6.05 -4.29 -19.56
N ASP A 61 -5.52 -5.48 -19.84
CA ASP A 61 -4.11 -5.85 -19.72
C ASP A 61 -3.54 -5.69 -18.29
N VAL A 62 -4.40 -5.77 -17.27
CA VAL A 62 -4.01 -5.68 -15.85
C VAL A 62 -3.92 -7.07 -15.20
N PRO A 63 -2.82 -7.39 -14.51
CA PRO A 63 -2.76 -8.60 -13.68
C PRO A 63 -3.75 -8.54 -12.51
N VAL A 64 -4.77 -9.39 -12.54
CA VAL A 64 -5.74 -9.56 -11.45
C VAL A 64 -5.31 -10.64 -10.45
N LYS A 65 -4.52 -11.61 -10.90
CA LYS A 65 -3.84 -12.60 -10.05
C LYS A 65 -2.38 -12.75 -10.47
N ILE A 66 -1.49 -12.84 -9.48
CA ILE A 66 -0.08 -13.18 -9.69
C ILE A 66 0.27 -14.32 -8.74
N LEU A 67 0.85 -15.39 -9.28
CA LEU A 67 1.50 -16.45 -8.51
C LEU A 67 3.01 -16.31 -8.70
N ALA A 68 3.71 -16.00 -7.61
CA ALA A 68 5.15 -15.99 -7.54
C ALA A 68 5.64 -17.24 -6.79
N LYS A 69 6.53 -18.02 -7.41
CA LYS A 69 7.12 -19.21 -6.77
C LYS A 69 8.62 -19.07 -6.63
N LEU A 70 9.10 -19.18 -5.40
CA LEU A 70 10.50 -19.31 -5.05
C LEU A 70 10.74 -20.71 -4.46
N PRO A 71 11.99 -21.19 -4.35
CA PRO A 71 12.26 -22.49 -3.74
C PRO A 71 11.77 -22.55 -2.29
N GLY A 72 10.72 -23.34 -2.03
CA GLY A 72 10.18 -23.57 -0.68
C GLY A 72 9.11 -22.58 -0.23
N GLU A 73 8.76 -21.59 -1.07
CA GLU A 73 7.73 -20.61 -0.77
C GLU A 73 6.96 -20.17 -2.02
N SER A 74 5.72 -19.72 -1.83
CA SER A 74 4.92 -19.12 -2.89
C SER A 74 3.97 -18.06 -2.35
N ASP A 75 3.82 -17.00 -3.13
CA ASP A 75 2.87 -15.93 -2.88
C ASP A 75 1.86 -15.85 -4.03
N GLU A 76 0.59 -15.77 -3.68
CA GLU A 76 -0.51 -15.46 -4.59
C GLU A 76 -1.09 -14.09 -4.24
N PHE A 77 -0.95 -13.14 -5.16
CA PHE A 77 -1.45 -11.77 -5.06
C PHE A 77 -2.76 -11.64 -5.84
N PHE A 78 -3.75 -11.00 -5.24
CA PHE A 78 -5.06 -10.75 -5.83
C PHE A 78 -5.39 -9.27 -5.80
N THR A 79 -5.60 -8.70 -6.97
CA THR A 79 -5.84 -7.28 -7.18
C THR A 79 -7.33 -7.03 -7.39
N GLY A 80 -7.89 -6.05 -6.68
CA GLY A 80 -9.27 -5.62 -6.86
C GLY A 80 -9.50 -4.88 -8.19
N PRO A 81 -10.76 -4.62 -8.57
CA PRO A 81 -11.11 -3.85 -9.77
C PRO A 81 -10.57 -2.41 -9.80
N ASP A 82 -10.15 -1.90 -8.64
CA ASP A 82 -9.49 -0.60 -8.50
C ASP A 82 -7.99 -0.64 -8.79
N GLY A 83 -7.42 -1.82 -9.07
CA GLY A 83 -6.00 -2.03 -9.29
C GLY A 83 -5.18 -2.11 -8.01
N LYS A 84 -5.83 -2.14 -6.82
CA LYS A 84 -5.15 -2.26 -5.53
C LYS A 84 -5.08 -3.71 -5.08
N LEU A 85 -4.00 -4.05 -4.39
CA LEU A 85 -3.85 -5.36 -3.78
C LEU A 85 -4.92 -5.51 -2.68
N ALA A 86 -5.73 -6.57 -2.76
CA ALA A 86 -6.84 -6.82 -1.84
C ALA A 86 -6.58 -8.03 -0.95
N PHE A 87 -5.85 -9.02 -1.47
CA PHE A 87 -5.57 -10.26 -0.76
C PHE A 87 -4.22 -10.86 -1.19
N VAL A 88 -3.48 -11.38 -0.21
CA VAL A 88 -2.31 -12.21 -0.45
C VAL A 88 -2.45 -13.52 0.30
N TYR A 89 -2.22 -14.61 -0.42
CA TYR A 89 -2.05 -15.94 0.16
C TYR A 89 -0.60 -16.37 0.03
N ARG A 90 0.04 -16.66 1.16
CA ARG A 90 1.44 -17.07 1.22
C ARG A 90 1.55 -18.48 1.78
N GLU A 91 2.37 -19.31 1.14
CA GLU A 91 2.75 -20.62 1.64
C GLU A 91 4.26 -20.72 1.73
N TRP A 92 4.76 -21.28 2.83
CA TRP A 92 6.18 -21.55 3.01
C TRP A 92 6.38 -22.73 3.95
N THR A 93 7.62 -23.21 4.07
CA THR A 93 7.96 -24.33 4.96
C THR A 93 8.84 -23.86 6.12
N LYS A 94 8.42 -24.15 7.36
CA LYS A 94 9.19 -23.94 8.59
C LYS A 94 9.39 -25.25 9.30
N ASP A 95 10.64 -25.65 9.58
CA ASP A 95 10.96 -26.88 10.32
C ASP A 95 10.26 -28.15 9.78
N GLY A 96 10.08 -28.22 8.45
CA GLY A 96 9.39 -29.32 7.77
C GLY A 96 7.85 -29.28 7.84
N ALA A 97 7.27 -28.28 8.49
CA ALA A 97 5.84 -28.01 8.51
C ALA A 97 5.47 -26.91 7.50
N LYS A 98 4.33 -27.10 6.82
CA LYS A 98 3.76 -26.09 5.93
C LYS A 98 3.10 -24.99 6.75
N VAL A 99 3.47 -23.74 6.49
CA VAL A 99 2.83 -22.54 7.02
C VAL A 99 2.02 -21.90 5.90
N GLU A 100 0.79 -21.51 6.23
CA GLU A 100 -0.11 -20.78 5.34
C GLU A 100 -0.48 -19.46 6.00
N GLU A 101 -0.36 -18.38 5.24
CA GLU A 101 -0.70 -17.03 5.68
C GLU A 101 -1.70 -16.39 4.74
N ARG A 102 -2.63 -15.63 5.31
CA ARG A 102 -3.69 -14.91 4.60
C ARG A 102 -3.67 -13.46 5.05
N PHE A 103 -3.30 -12.57 4.14
CA PHE A 103 -3.29 -11.14 4.36
C PHE A 103 -4.46 -10.52 3.62
N TYR A 104 -5.38 -9.94 4.38
CA TYR A 104 -6.47 -9.13 3.85
C TYR A 104 -6.08 -7.67 4.01
N MET A 105 -6.28 -6.88 2.98
CA MET A 105 -5.85 -5.50 2.96
C MET A 105 -6.88 -4.57 2.30
N ASP A 106 -6.76 -3.30 2.63
CA ASP A 106 -7.46 -2.20 2.00
C ASP A 106 -6.46 -1.13 1.53
N ALA A 107 -6.96 0.08 1.29
CA ALA A 107 -6.13 1.19 0.84
C ALA A 107 -5.12 1.69 1.91
N GLU A 108 -5.35 1.39 3.19
CA GLU A 108 -4.60 1.93 4.32
C GLU A 108 -3.63 0.91 4.94
N GLY A 109 -3.88 -0.39 4.77
CA GLY A 109 -3.00 -1.40 5.34
C GLY A 109 -3.49 -2.84 5.28
N ILE A 110 -2.79 -3.70 6.02
CA ILE A 110 -3.27 -5.05 6.35
C ILE A 110 -4.37 -4.90 7.41
N VAL A 111 -5.62 -5.12 6.99
CA VAL A 111 -6.77 -5.11 7.90
C VAL A 111 -6.88 -6.41 8.68
N LYS A 112 -6.35 -7.53 8.16
CA LYS A 112 -6.37 -8.81 8.87
C LYS A 112 -5.27 -9.73 8.38
N TRP A 113 -4.61 -10.39 9.32
CA TRP A 113 -3.64 -11.45 9.04
C TRP A 113 -4.05 -12.72 9.78
N LEU A 114 -4.02 -13.85 9.08
CA LEU A 114 -4.22 -15.18 9.65
C LEU A 114 -3.02 -16.05 9.28
N SER A 115 -2.45 -16.76 10.25
CA SER A 115 -1.36 -17.70 10.05
C SER A 115 -1.71 -19.07 10.65
N THR A 116 -1.29 -20.16 10.00
CA THR A 116 -1.37 -21.52 10.56
C THR A 116 -0.18 -21.86 11.45
N GLU A 117 0.79 -20.95 11.60
CA GLU A 117 1.92 -21.16 12.49
C GLU A 117 1.46 -21.25 13.96
N LYS A 118 1.81 -22.36 14.61
CA LYS A 118 1.38 -22.68 15.99
C LYS A 118 1.78 -21.61 17.02
N ASN A 119 2.89 -20.92 16.77
CA ASN A 119 3.41 -19.81 17.58
C ASN A 119 3.68 -18.59 16.68
N ALA A 120 2.70 -18.22 15.85
CA ALA A 120 2.80 -17.04 15.00
C ALA A 120 3.21 -15.82 15.86
N PRO A 121 4.18 -15.00 15.42
CA PRO A 121 4.53 -13.79 16.13
C PRO A 121 3.31 -12.87 16.22
N VAL A 122 3.17 -12.15 17.32
CA VAL A 122 2.21 -11.06 17.39
C VAL A 122 2.82 -9.89 16.64
N MET A 123 2.27 -9.55 15.48
CA MET A 123 2.68 -8.33 14.77
C MET A 123 2.14 -7.10 15.49
N HIS A 124 2.97 -6.08 15.61
CA HIS A 124 2.61 -4.75 16.10
C HIS A 124 2.43 -3.78 14.92
N GLY A 125 1.91 -2.57 15.17
CA GLY A 125 1.49 -1.65 14.11
C GLY A 125 2.57 -1.31 13.06
N GLU A 126 3.83 -1.22 13.48
CA GLU A 126 4.98 -1.00 12.58
C GLU A 126 5.26 -2.23 11.70
N ASP A 127 5.19 -3.43 12.28
CA ASP A 127 5.39 -4.70 11.55
C ASP A 127 4.33 -4.89 10.44
N TYR A 128 3.08 -4.52 10.72
CA TYR A 128 2.00 -4.55 9.72
C TYR A 128 2.24 -3.58 8.57
N ARG A 129 2.81 -2.41 8.85
CA ARG A 129 3.10 -1.38 7.84
C ARG A 129 4.25 -1.81 6.93
N GLU A 130 5.35 -2.31 7.50
CA GLU A 130 6.48 -2.80 6.72
C GLU A 130 6.09 -4.00 5.84
N MET A 131 5.33 -4.95 6.41
CA MET A 131 4.81 -6.10 5.66
C MET A 131 3.90 -5.65 4.51
N TRP A 132 3.00 -4.70 4.77
CA TRP A 132 2.10 -4.16 3.76
C TRP A 132 2.86 -3.51 2.60
N TYR A 133 3.87 -2.68 2.89
CA TYR A 133 4.72 -2.08 1.85
C TYR A 133 5.49 -3.12 1.04
N ALA A 134 6.03 -4.15 1.70
CA ALA A 134 6.74 -5.22 1.02
C ALA A 134 5.82 -5.98 0.04
N LEU A 135 4.61 -6.33 0.48
CA LEU A 135 3.62 -7.02 -0.36
C LEU A 135 3.19 -6.19 -1.57
N ILE A 136 2.91 -4.89 -1.36
CA ILE A 136 2.57 -3.97 -2.47
C ILE A 136 3.73 -3.86 -3.45
N LYS A 137 4.95 -3.68 -2.96
CA LYS A 137 6.15 -3.56 -3.80
C LYS A 137 6.32 -4.78 -4.69
N SER A 138 6.28 -5.98 -4.11
CA SER A 138 6.39 -7.23 -4.87
C SER A 138 5.27 -7.36 -5.92
N CYS A 139 4.02 -7.06 -5.56
CA CYS A 139 2.90 -7.09 -6.49
C CYS A 139 3.13 -6.15 -7.69
N VAL A 140 3.60 -4.92 -7.45
CA VAL A 140 3.89 -3.94 -8.50
C VAL A 140 5.06 -4.39 -9.39
N GLU A 141 6.14 -4.88 -8.80
CA GLU A 141 7.31 -5.34 -9.55
C GLU A 141 6.98 -6.54 -10.44
N TYR A 142 6.23 -7.52 -9.92
CA TYR A 142 5.79 -8.67 -10.71
C TYR A 142 4.78 -8.27 -11.79
N SER A 143 3.90 -7.32 -11.51
CA SER A 143 2.92 -6.82 -12.49
C SER A 143 3.62 -6.25 -13.73
N LYS A 144 4.64 -5.42 -13.54
CA LYS A 144 5.43 -4.83 -14.64
C LYS A 144 6.11 -5.87 -15.52
N VAL A 145 6.54 -6.98 -14.92
CA VAL A 145 7.19 -8.08 -15.65
C VAL A 145 6.16 -8.91 -16.44
N LEU A 146 4.96 -9.09 -15.89
CA LEU A 146 3.90 -9.93 -16.47
C LEU A 146 3.06 -9.20 -17.54
N ALA A 147 2.90 -7.89 -17.40
CA ALA A 147 2.20 -7.01 -18.33
C ALA A 147 3.05 -5.75 -18.59
N PRO A 148 4.18 -5.88 -19.31
CA PRO A 148 4.97 -4.72 -19.70
C PRO A 148 4.17 -3.88 -20.70
N GLU A 149 4.08 -2.57 -20.48
CA GLU A 149 3.52 -1.64 -21.47
C GLU A 149 4.30 -1.76 -22.80
N GLU A 150 3.62 -1.77 -23.95
CA GLU A 150 4.27 -1.91 -25.26
C GLU A 150 5.39 -0.87 -25.47
N PRO A 151 6.50 -1.24 -26.15
CA PRO A 151 7.69 -0.42 -26.19
C PRO A 151 7.52 0.76 -27.16
N ALA A 152 7.48 1.98 -26.62
CA ALA A 152 8.02 3.13 -27.33
C ALA A 152 9.54 2.91 -27.54
N LYS A 153 10.06 3.28 -28.73
CA LYS A 153 11.44 3.09 -29.19
C LYS A 153 12.52 3.35 -28.11
N VAL A 154 13.47 2.43 -28.07
CA VAL A 154 14.75 2.41 -27.32
C VAL A 154 15.34 3.80 -27.06
N MET A 155 15.53 4.14 -25.78
CA MET A 155 16.65 4.95 -25.30
C MET A 155 17.39 4.18 -24.20
N GLU A 156 18.72 4.21 -24.29
CA GLU A 156 19.68 3.52 -23.44
C GLU A 156 19.56 3.89 -21.96
N ILE A 157 19.99 2.94 -21.13
CA ILE A 157 19.98 2.98 -19.67
C ILE A 157 20.79 4.18 -19.15
N ARG A 158 20.09 5.12 -18.50
CA ARG A 158 20.61 5.97 -17.42
C ARG A 158 19.71 5.77 -16.21
N GLU A 159 20.30 5.54 -15.05
CA GLU A 159 19.58 5.60 -13.77
C GLU A 159 18.84 6.95 -13.67
N GLN A 160 17.52 6.99 -13.82
CA GLN A 160 16.66 8.09 -13.33
C GLN A 160 15.16 7.89 -13.60
N THR A 161 14.39 8.05 -12.51
CA THR A 161 13.06 8.68 -12.37
C THR A 161 11.89 8.25 -13.28
N THR A 162 10.89 7.66 -12.64
CA THR A 162 9.51 7.47 -13.12
C THR A 162 8.93 8.79 -13.67
N GLU A 163 8.64 8.83 -14.97
CA GLU A 163 7.96 9.95 -15.60
C GLU A 163 6.45 9.86 -15.30
N VAL A 164 6.03 10.66 -14.33
CA VAL A 164 4.65 11.14 -14.18
C VAL A 164 4.34 11.93 -15.45
N LYS A 165 3.12 11.83 -16.02
CA LYS A 165 2.65 12.84 -16.99
C LYS A 165 2.86 14.22 -16.37
N SER A 166 3.85 14.95 -16.88
CA SER A 166 4.27 16.22 -16.32
C SER A 166 3.23 17.29 -16.61
N GLY A 167 2.31 17.51 -15.67
CA GLY A 167 1.94 18.88 -15.36
C GLY A 167 3.22 19.62 -15.00
N ALA A 168 3.48 20.77 -15.62
CA ALA A 168 4.68 21.55 -15.33
C ALA A 168 4.83 21.74 -13.82
N THR A 169 6.00 21.45 -13.27
CA THR A 169 6.28 21.67 -11.84
C THR A 169 6.12 23.15 -11.52
N ARG A 170 5.32 23.45 -10.49
CA ARG A 170 5.04 24.81 -10.03
C ARG A 170 5.54 24.99 -8.60
N PHE A 171 5.65 26.24 -8.20
CA PHE A 171 6.11 26.62 -6.86
C PHE A 171 5.17 27.65 -6.27
N THR A 172 4.92 27.53 -4.97
CA THR A 172 4.20 28.52 -4.18
C THR A 172 5.02 28.87 -2.95
N GLU A 173 5.24 30.16 -2.73
CA GLU A 173 5.94 30.67 -1.55
C GLU A 173 4.94 31.20 -0.54
N GLY A 174 5.17 30.91 0.74
CA GLY A 174 4.19 31.26 1.75
C GLY A 174 4.63 30.90 3.16
N LYS A 175 3.64 30.83 4.05
CA LYS A 175 3.81 30.48 5.46
C LYS A 175 2.98 29.23 5.76
N PHE A 176 3.63 28.17 6.23
CA PHE A 176 2.94 26.93 6.59
C PHE A 176 1.96 27.18 7.75
N LEU A 177 0.75 26.63 7.65
CA LEU A 177 -0.30 26.82 8.65
C LEU A 177 -0.59 25.54 9.41
N ARG A 178 -0.91 24.44 8.72
CA ARG A 178 -1.33 23.17 9.31
C ARG A 178 -1.34 22.03 8.27
N ILE A 179 -1.45 20.81 8.75
CA ILE A 179 -1.93 19.66 7.96
C ILE A 179 -3.40 19.45 8.33
N ASP A 180 -4.28 19.43 7.34
CA ASP A 180 -5.67 19.02 7.55
C ASP A 180 -5.78 17.51 7.29
N GLU A 181 -6.36 16.80 8.25
CA GLU A 181 -6.60 15.36 8.21
C GLU A 181 -8.06 15.08 7.81
N GLY A 182 -8.25 14.33 6.74
CA GLY A 182 -9.54 13.85 6.23
C GLY A 182 -9.31 12.57 5.43
N ASP A 183 -10.08 12.33 4.36
CA ASP A 183 -9.85 11.19 3.46
C ASP A 183 -8.43 11.20 2.83
N TYR A 184 -7.83 12.38 2.74
CA TYR A 184 -6.42 12.60 2.42
C TYR A 184 -5.80 13.64 3.33
N PHE A 185 -4.49 13.56 3.53
CA PHE A 185 -3.74 14.64 4.16
C PHE A 185 -3.56 15.81 3.19
N HIS A 186 -3.85 16.99 3.71
CA HIS A 186 -3.75 18.23 2.95
C HIS A 186 -2.75 19.17 3.60
N TRP A 187 -1.77 19.61 2.82
CA TRP A 187 -0.88 20.70 3.20
C TRP A 187 -1.62 22.02 3.07
N VAL A 188 -1.70 22.80 4.15
CA VAL A 188 -2.30 24.15 4.13
C VAL A 188 -1.25 25.21 4.44
N MET A 189 -1.16 26.21 3.58
CA MET A 189 -0.27 27.37 3.76
C MET A 189 -0.94 28.67 3.35
N LYS A 190 -0.47 29.79 3.90
CA LYS A 190 -0.82 31.12 3.39
C LYS A 190 0.09 31.48 2.23
N ASP A 191 -0.47 31.67 1.04
CA ASP A 191 0.25 32.11 -0.15
C ASP A 191 0.66 33.60 -0.01
N ASN A 192 1.93 33.91 -0.26
CA ASN A 192 2.44 35.28 -0.19
C ASN A 192 1.99 36.16 -1.37
N ALA A 193 1.72 35.57 -2.53
CA ALA A 193 1.33 36.31 -3.74
C ALA A 193 -0.13 36.76 -3.67
N THR A 194 -1.02 35.88 -3.22
CA THR A 194 -2.47 36.16 -3.13
C THR A 194 -2.91 36.61 -1.74
N GLY A 195 -2.19 36.20 -0.69
CA GLY A 195 -2.57 36.42 0.71
C GLY A 195 -3.64 35.45 1.22
N GLU A 196 -4.06 34.47 0.42
CA GLU A 196 -5.12 33.49 0.73
C GLU A 196 -4.53 32.13 1.18
N GLU A 197 -5.39 31.22 1.65
CA GLU A 197 -4.97 29.84 1.94
C GLU A 197 -4.85 29.02 0.64
N ALA A 198 -3.67 28.43 0.43
CA ALA A 198 -3.42 27.44 -0.61
C ALA A 198 -3.36 26.04 0.01
N THR A 199 -4.00 25.07 -0.66
CA THR A 199 -4.13 23.70 -0.19
C THR A 199 -3.61 22.71 -1.23
N TYR A 200 -2.79 21.74 -0.81
CA TYR A 200 -2.18 20.73 -1.68
C TYR A 200 -2.38 19.32 -1.13
N PHE A 201 -2.64 18.36 -2.02
CA PHE A 201 -2.77 16.94 -1.67
C PHE A 201 -1.41 16.31 -1.36
N ILE A 202 -1.32 15.58 -0.25
CA ILE A 202 -0.14 14.81 0.14
C ILE A 202 -0.38 13.34 -0.21
N LEU A 203 0.18 12.87 -1.33
CA LEU A 203 -0.02 11.50 -1.82
C LEU A 203 1.26 10.66 -1.84
N LYS A 204 2.31 11.19 -2.47
CA LYS A 204 3.65 10.61 -2.53
C LYS A 204 4.69 11.73 -2.36
N PRO A 205 4.71 12.38 -1.19
CA PRO A 205 5.69 13.42 -0.90
C PRO A 205 7.11 12.85 -0.87
N ASP A 206 8.11 13.74 -0.96
CA ASP A 206 9.46 13.41 -0.53
C ASP A 206 9.61 13.50 1.01
N ALA A 207 10.80 13.13 1.49
CA ALA A 207 11.12 13.12 2.92
C ALA A 207 10.96 14.50 3.60
N SER A 208 11.05 15.61 2.85
CA SER A 208 10.93 16.95 3.41
C SER A 208 9.52 17.24 3.90
N VAL A 209 8.49 16.73 3.21
CA VAL A 209 7.08 16.91 3.57
C VAL A 209 6.66 15.83 4.57
N GLU A 210 7.18 14.60 4.48
CA GLU A 210 6.97 13.55 5.50
C GLU A 210 7.42 13.99 6.90
N ALA A 211 8.54 14.72 6.98
CA ALA A 211 9.03 15.30 8.23
C ALA A 211 8.06 16.31 8.86
N VAL A 212 7.19 16.93 8.05
CA VAL A 212 6.17 17.89 8.53
C VAL A 212 4.91 17.17 8.93
N VAL A 213 4.49 16.15 8.16
CA VAL A 213 3.32 15.34 8.50
C VAL A 213 3.51 14.63 9.85
N SER A 214 4.72 14.17 10.15
CA SER A 214 5.02 13.51 11.42
C SER A 214 5.01 14.44 12.64
N ASP A 215 5.25 15.74 12.45
CA ASP A 215 5.28 16.72 13.55
C ASP A 215 4.95 18.15 13.05
N PRO A 216 3.69 18.41 12.68
CA PRO A 216 3.33 19.64 11.98
C PRO A 216 3.48 20.88 12.86
N GLU A 217 3.26 20.75 14.16
CA GLU A 217 3.33 21.85 15.14
C GLU A 217 4.70 22.53 15.14
N LYS A 218 5.80 21.78 14.93
CA LYS A 218 7.17 22.34 14.84
C LYS A 218 7.39 23.27 13.66
N PHE A 219 6.51 23.25 12.67
CA PHE A 219 6.67 24.00 11.43
C PHE A 219 5.65 25.12 11.28
N VAL A 220 4.60 25.14 12.11
CA VAL A 220 3.54 26.15 12.05
C VAL A 220 4.14 27.55 12.07
N GLY A 221 3.80 28.31 11.05
CA GLY A 221 4.24 29.68 10.88
C GLY A 221 5.65 29.88 10.31
N LYS A 222 6.36 28.81 9.95
CA LYS A 222 7.62 28.95 9.21
C LYS A 222 7.34 29.32 7.74
N LYS A 223 8.24 30.13 7.18
CA LYS A 223 8.20 30.49 5.76
C LYS A 223 8.75 29.32 4.94
N CYS A 224 8.03 28.96 3.90
CA CYS A 224 8.36 27.83 3.05
C CYS A 224 8.08 28.11 1.58
N ARG A 225 8.73 27.32 0.73
CA ARG A 225 8.43 27.19 -0.69
C ARG A 225 8.00 25.76 -0.94
N VAL A 226 6.77 25.59 -1.41
CA VAL A 226 6.21 24.30 -1.78
C VAL A 226 6.41 24.08 -3.27
N THR A 227 6.96 22.92 -3.62
CA THR A 227 7.03 22.42 -4.99
C THR A 227 5.87 21.47 -5.23
N TRP A 228 5.09 21.70 -6.27
CA TRP A 228 3.89 20.92 -6.54
C TRP A 228 3.66 20.71 -8.04
N LYS A 229 2.79 19.76 -8.38
CA LYS A 229 2.36 19.50 -9.76
C LYS A 229 0.85 19.31 -9.81
N GLU A 230 0.26 19.59 -10.97
CA GLU A 230 -1.08 19.09 -11.29
C GLU A 230 -0.96 17.60 -11.62
N SER A 231 -1.84 16.79 -11.03
CA SER A 231 -1.93 15.36 -11.29
C SER A 231 -3.39 14.96 -11.42
N THR A 232 -3.70 14.10 -12.37
CA THR A 232 -5.02 13.49 -12.48
C THR A 232 -5.00 12.19 -11.69
N GLU A 233 -5.59 12.20 -10.50
CA GLU A 233 -5.58 11.06 -9.58
C GLU A 233 -6.96 10.40 -9.53
N ARG A 234 -6.98 9.07 -9.40
CA ARG A 234 -8.23 8.34 -9.18
C ARG A 234 -8.51 8.34 -7.68
N ILE A 235 -9.44 9.20 -7.27
CA ILE A 235 -9.85 9.34 -5.86
C ILE A 235 -10.97 8.31 -5.59
N PRO A 236 -10.73 7.29 -4.76
CA PRO A 236 -11.64 6.14 -4.57
C PRO A 236 -13.04 6.52 -4.10
N GLU A 237 -13.18 7.57 -3.29
CA GLU A 237 -14.45 8.01 -2.72
C GLU A 237 -15.39 8.60 -3.79
N ALA A 238 -14.84 9.16 -4.87
CA ALA A 238 -15.60 9.81 -5.94
C ALA A 238 -15.89 8.89 -7.14
N GLY A 239 -15.25 7.72 -7.22
CA GLY A 239 -15.38 6.80 -8.35
C GLY A 239 -14.90 7.37 -9.71
N GLN A 240 -14.33 8.57 -9.73
CA GLN A 240 -13.89 9.29 -10.92
C GLN A 240 -12.45 9.82 -10.76
N LYS A 241 -11.82 10.15 -11.90
CA LYS A 241 -10.52 10.83 -11.94
C LYS A 241 -10.72 12.31 -11.60
N MET A 242 -9.92 12.85 -10.70
CA MET A 242 -9.93 14.25 -10.32
C MET A 242 -8.57 14.87 -10.53
N ASP A 243 -8.55 16.09 -11.05
CA ASP A 243 -7.32 16.89 -11.14
C ASP A 243 -7.04 17.49 -9.76
N VAL A 244 -5.88 17.16 -9.21
CA VAL A 244 -5.41 17.63 -7.90
C VAL A 244 -4.09 18.38 -8.05
N GLN A 245 -3.85 19.30 -7.12
CA GLN A 245 -2.53 19.89 -6.94
C GLN A 245 -1.79 19.09 -5.87
N GLN A 246 -0.86 18.25 -6.31
CA GLN A 246 -0.09 17.36 -5.44
C GLN A 246 1.21 18.04 -5.01
N ILE A 247 1.45 18.12 -3.69
CA ILE A 247 2.76 18.54 -3.18
C ILE A 247 3.80 17.44 -3.41
N LEU A 248 5.00 17.86 -3.80
CA LEU A 248 6.16 17.00 -4.03
C LEU A 248 7.23 17.20 -2.96
N SER A 249 7.56 18.45 -2.65
CA SER A 249 8.60 18.80 -1.68
C SER A 249 8.34 20.16 -1.04
N VAL A 250 9.04 20.43 0.07
CA VAL A 250 9.04 21.73 0.73
C VAL A 250 10.45 22.17 1.13
N ASP A 251 10.79 23.40 0.74
CA ASP A 251 12.00 24.09 1.16
C ASP A 251 11.67 25.16 2.20
N TRP A 252 12.44 25.21 3.29
CA TRP A 252 12.25 26.21 4.35
C TRP A 252 13.13 27.43 4.10
N ALA A 253 12.54 28.63 4.19
CA ALA A 253 13.32 29.86 4.14
C ALA A 253 14.17 29.97 5.41
N LYS A 254 15.41 30.45 5.25
CA LYS A 254 16.33 30.74 6.36
C LYS A 254 15.87 31.94 7.19
#